data_AF-A0AA38P766-F1
#
_entry.id   AF-A0AA38P766-F1
#
_cell.length_a   1.000
_cell.length_b   1.000
_cell.length_c   1.000
_cell.angle_alpha   90.00
_cell.angle_beta   90.00
_cell.angle_gamma   90.00
#
_symmetry.space_group_name_H-M   'P 1'
#
loop_
_entity.id
_entity.type
_entity.pdbx_description
1 polymer ?
#
loop_
_entity_poly.entity_id
_entity_poly.type
_entity_poly.pdbx_seq_one_letter_code
_entity_poly.pdbx_strand_id
1 'polypeptide(L)'
;VITGSAEVGPWGSARTRWETEARGEFTIEGAIEMAWMMGYIKQFDGRLKDGSLYVGWVDRKSGEPVDNKDVKGRYEKDILAHAGIRLIEPELFHGSYSNKKVFNQEVESIHDLEPIEVTADEASKFKLQHGNKSDIWAGEGGQWFFKLKKGACVFVPKSFSFSCKVASQIPTGWYAGRYGLPEDIIAQTDQVTL
;
A
#
# COMPACT_ATOMS: atom_id res chain seq x y z
N VAL A 1 2.47 -37.13 -2.57
CA VAL A 1 2.95 -36.76 -1.21
C VAL A 1 3.29 -35.28 -1.25
N ILE A 2 2.79 -34.49 -0.29
CA ILE A 2 3.19 -33.08 -0.13
C ILE A 2 4.42 -33.09 0.77
N THR A 3 5.53 -32.49 0.32
CA THR A 3 6.83 -32.54 1.01
C THR A 3 7.22 -31.22 1.68
N GLY A 4 6.46 -30.14 1.44
CA GLY A 4 6.65 -28.84 2.06
C GLY A 4 5.46 -27.92 1.83
N SER A 5 5.23 -27.00 2.76
CA SER A 5 4.16 -26.00 2.68
C SER A 5 4.56 -24.72 3.42
N ALA A 6 4.15 -23.57 2.89
CA ALA A 6 4.28 -22.26 3.52
C ALA A 6 3.11 -21.38 3.07
N GLU A 7 2.91 -20.27 3.76
CA GLU A 7 1.94 -19.24 3.38
C GLU A 7 2.44 -17.86 3.84
N VAL A 8 1.92 -16.82 3.22
CA VAL A 8 1.94 -15.45 3.71
C VAL A 8 0.48 -15.01 3.75
N GLY A 9 -0.05 -14.81 4.95
CA GLY A 9 -1.47 -14.54 5.17
C GLY A 9 -1.72 -13.51 6.26
N PRO A 10 -2.99 -13.24 6.59
CA PRO A 10 -3.36 -12.22 7.57
C PRO A 10 -2.79 -12.48 8.97
N TRP A 11 -2.48 -13.73 9.29
CA TRP A 11 -1.85 -14.14 10.55
C TRP A 11 -0.37 -14.50 10.38
N GLY A 12 0.28 -14.00 9.33
CA GLY A 12 1.70 -14.22 9.07
C GLY A 12 1.98 -15.52 8.32
N SER A 13 2.86 -16.36 8.86
CA SER A 13 3.27 -17.61 8.25
C SER A 13 2.33 -18.76 8.63
N ALA A 14 2.54 -19.93 8.03
CA ALA A 14 1.75 -21.12 8.34
C ALA A 14 1.89 -21.56 9.80
N ARG A 15 2.99 -21.17 10.48
CA ARG A 15 3.21 -21.46 11.90
C ARG A 15 2.35 -20.56 12.78
N THR A 16 2.44 -19.25 12.58
CA THR A 16 1.73 -18.25 13.39
C THR A 16 0.22 -18.30 13.14
N ARG A 17 -0.20 -18.55 11.89
CA ARG A 17 -1.61 -18.79 11.56
C ARG A 17 -2.14 -20.06 12.23
N TRP A 18 -1.35 -21.13 12.30
CA TRP A 18 -1.76 -22.37 12.99
C TRP A 18 -1.94 -22.20 14.49
N GLU A 19 -1.10 -21.42 15.16
CA GLU A 19 -1.30 -21.12 16.58
C GLU A 19 -2.61 -20.39 16.82
N THR A 20 -2.91 -19.39 16.00
CA THR A 20 -4.16 -18.63 16.11
C THR A 20 -5.37 -19.53 15.81
N GLU A 21 -5.28 -20.39 14.79
CA GLU A 21 -6.35 -21.30 14.40
C GLU A 21 -6.61 -22.39 15.45
N ALA A 22 -5.56 -23.02 15.98
CA ALA A 22 -5.68 -24.17 16.86
C ALA A 22 -5.85 -23.81 18.34
N ARG A 23 -5.32 -22.65 18.77
CA ARG A 23 -5.29 -22.24 20.18
C ARG A 23 -5.96 -20.89 20.46
N GLY A 24 -6.07 -20.03 19.45
CA GLY A 24 -6.61 -18.67 19.62
C GLY A 24 -5.64 -17.68 20.27
N GLU A 25 -4.40 -18.08 20.53
CA GLU A 25 -3.36 -17.23 21.12
C GLU A 25 -1.97 -17.61 20.58
N PHE A 26 -1.04 -16.66 20.62
CA PHE A 26 0.35 -16.92 20.24
C PHE A 26 1.14 -17.51 21.41
N THR A 27 2.04 -18.44 21.10
CA THR A 27 3.13 -18.82 21.99
C THR A 27 4.17 -17.69 22.08
N ILE A 28 5.20 -17.85 22.92
CA ILE A 28 6.31 -16.89 22.94
C ILE A 28 7.04 -16.93 21.59
N GLU A 29 7.20 -18.13 21.02
CA GLU A 29 7.81 -18.35 19.72
C GLU A 29 7.01 -17.67 18.60
N GLY A 30 5.68 -17.84 18.60
CA GLY A 30 4.79 -17.19 17.65
C GLY A 30 4.80 -15.67 17.78
N ALA A 31 4.81 -15.15 19.02
CA ALA A 31 4.91 -13.71 19.27
C ALA A 31 6.24 -13.12 18.78
N ILE A 32 7.36 -13.84 18.94
CA ILE A 32 8.67 -13.44 18.40
C ILE A 32 8.66 -13.46 16.87
N GLU A 33 8.13 -14.51 16.24
CA GLU A 33 8.02 -14.59 14.79
C GLU A 33 7.19 -13.44 14.22
N MET A 34 6.02 -13.15 14.82
CA MET A 34 5.17 -12.03 14.43
C MET A 34 5.85 -10.67 14.68
N ALA A 35 6.50 -10.48 15.83
CA ALA A 35 7.20 -9.24 16.14
C ALA A 35 8.33 -8.94 15.16
N TRP A 36 9.08 -9.96 14.75
CA TRP A 36 10.11 -9.84 13.72
C TRP A 36 9.48 -9.56 12.35
N MET A 37 8.44 -10.31 11.98
CA MET A 37 7.76 -10.19 10.69
C MET A 37 7.09 -8.83 10.50
N MET A 38 6.52 -8.24 11.55
CA MET A 38 5.94 -6.89 11.52
C MET A 38 7.02 -5.81 11.68
N GLY A 39 8.23 -6.19 12.08
CA GLY A 39 9.39 -5.32 12.24
C GLY A 39 9.38 -4.48 13.52
N TYR A 40 8.75 -4.98 14.58
CA TYR A 40 8.91 -4.43 15.91
C TYR A 40 10.30 -4.73 16.47
N ILE A 41 10.85 -5.91 16.17
CA ILE A 41 12.20 -6.31 16.59
C ILE A 41 13.11 -6.62 15.39
N LYS A 42 14.41 -6.49 15.59
CA LYS A 42 15.45 -6.90 14.63
C LYS A 42 16.60 -7.56 15.37
N GLN A 43 17.31 -8.47 14.69
CA GLN A 43 18.53 -9.04 15.24
C GLN A 43 19.63 -7.98 15.27
N PHE A 44 20.38 -7.95 16.36
CA PHE A 44 21.53 -7.07 16.56
C PHE A 44 22.73 -7.89 17.00
N ASP A 45 23.88 -7.56 16.44
CA ASP A 45 25.18 -8.09 16.80
C ASP A 45 26.17 -6.93 16.78
N GLY A 46 26.59 -6.46 17.95
CA GLY A 46 27.50 -5.32 18.05
C GLY A 46 27.48 -4.64 19.41
N ARG A 47 27.88 -3.36 19.42
CA ARG A 47 27.90 -2.54 20.64
C ARG A 47 26.62 -1.71 20.79
N LEU A 48 25.98 -1.81 21.94
CA LEU A 48 24.86 -0.97 22.32
C LEU A 48 25.31 0.48 22.58
N LYS A 49 24.34 1.39 22.77
CA LYS A 49 24.58 2.81 23.04
C LYS A 49 25.41 3.04 24.31
N ASP A 50 25.32 2.14 25.28
CA ASP A 50 26.11 2.15 26.52
C ASP A 50 27.53 1.58 26.35
N GLY A 51 27.89 1.12 25.15
CA GLY A 51 29.18 0.56 24.81
C GLY A 51 29.34 -0.94 25.10
N SER A 52 28.33 -1.59 25.70
CA SER A 52 28.34 -3.02 25.99
C SER A 52 28.16 -3.85 24.71
N LEU A 53 28.77 -5.04 24.66
CA LEU A 53 28.57 -6.00 23.58
C LEU A 53 27.24 -6.72 23.80
N TYR A 54 26.43 -6.80 22.75
CA TYR A 54 25.13 -7.47 22.79
C TYR A 54 24.87 -8.23 21.50
N VAL A 55 24.32 -9.44 21.65
CA VAL A 55 23.85 -10.28 20.56
C VAL A 55 22.44 -10.75 20.93
N GLY A 56 21.45 -10.35 20.13
CA GLY A 56 20.06 -10.67 20.42
C GLY A 56 19.07 -9.71 19.75
N TRP A 57 17.83 -9.73 20.23
CA TRP A 57 16.78 -8.87 19.71
C TRP A 57 16.91 -7.46 20.27
N VAL A 58 16.74 -6.48 19.40
CA VAL A 58 16.52 -5.09 19.79
C VAL A 58 15.21 -4.59 19.23
N ASP A 59 14.55 -3.69 19.96
CA ASP A 59 13.42 -2.94 19.42
C ASP A 59 13.88 -2.11 18.24
N ARG A 60 13.14 -2.14 17.14
CA ARG A 60 13.54 -1.50 15.89
C ARG A 60 13.48 0.02 15.98
N LYS A 61 12.60 0.58 16.81
CA LYS A 61 12.40 2.03 16.97
C LYS A 61 13.39 2.63 17.95
N SER A 62 13.49 2.09 19.17
CA SER A 62 14.35 2.62 20.24
C SER A 62 15.80 2.15 20.11
N GLY A 63 16.02 0.95 19.56
CA GLY A 63 17.31 0.27 19.55
C GLY A 63 17.68 -0.36 20.90
N GLU A 64 16.74 -0.45 21.84
CA GLU A 64 16.96 -1.05 23.15
C GLU A 64 16.89 -2.58 23.07
N PRO A 65 17.69 -3.31 23.88
CA PRO A 65 17.59 -4.76 24.01
C PRO A 65 16.20 -5.23 24.42
N VAL A 66 15.80 -6.37 23.87
CA VAL A 66 14.54 -7.02 24.19
C VAL A 66 14.79 -8.49 24.49
N ASP A 67 14.53 -8.92 25.71
CA ASP A 67 14.56 -10.34 26.07
C ASP A 67 13.36 -11.08 25.45
N ASN A 68 13.55 -12.34 25.04
CA ASN A 68 12.49 -13.18 24.47
C ASN A 68 11.22 -13.22 25.33
N LYS A 69 11.37 -13.32 26.65
CA LYS A 69 10.26 -13.36 27.62
C LYS A 69 9.41 -12.09 27.61
N ASP A 70 9.99 -10.95 27.23
CA ASP A 70 9.33 -9.65 27.23
C ASP A 70 8.61 -9.37 25.91
N VAL A 71 8.97 -10.05 24.82
CA VAL A 71 8.43 -9.79 23.47
C VAL A 71 6.91 -9.89 23.46
N LYS A 72 6.35 -10.96 24.02
CA LYS A 72 4.90 -11.16 24.10
C LYS A 72 4.22 -10.02 24.86
N GLY A 73 4.71 -9.71 26.07
CA GLY A 73 4.16 -8.62 26.90
C GLY A 73 4.26 -7.22 26.27
N ARG A 74 5.30 -6.96 25.46
CA ARG A 74 5.51 -5.66 24.81
C ARG A 74 4.69 -5.49 23.54
N TYR A 75 4.59 -6.51 22.69
CA TYR A 75 4.10 -6.34 21.31
C TYR A 75 2.81 -7.09 20.98
N GLU A 76 2.38 -8.08 21.78
CA GLU A 76 1.22 -8.91 21.42
C GLU A 76 -0.04 -8.09 21.20
N LYS A 77 -0.28 -7.06 22.02
CA LYS A 77 -1.44 -6.17 21.85
C LYS A 77 -1.44 -5.49 20.48
N ASP A 78 -0.28 -4.97 20.04
CA ASP A 78 -0.16 -4.29 18.76
C ASP A 78 -0.20 -5.30 17.60
N ILE A 79 0.40 -6.48 17.77
CA ILE A 79 0.32 -7.59 16.81
C ILE A 79 -1.14 -7.98 16.55
N LEU A 80 -1.92 -8.20 17.61
CA LEU A 80 -3.34 -8.58 17.50
C LEU A 80 -4.20 -7.45 16.90
N ALA A 81 -3.87 -6.19 17.18
CA ALA A 81 -4.57 -5.05 16.60
C ALA A 81 -4.31 -4.88 15.09
N HIS A 82 -3.13 -5.30 14.63
CA HIS A 82 -2.62 -5.05 13.27
C HIS A 82 -2.35 -6.32 12.47
N ALA A 83 -3.00 -7.43 12.82
CA ALA A 83 -3.02 -8.69 12.07
C ALA A 83 -4.46 -9.22 11.94
N GLY A 84 -4.68 -10.18 11.05
CA GLY A 84 -5.98 -10.81 10.84
C GLY A 84 -6.99 -9.96 10.07
N ILE A 85 -8.27 -10.18 10.36
CA ILE A 85 -9.40 -9.44 9.79
C ILE A 85 -9.61 -8.17 10.62
N ARG A 86 -9.40 -7.01 9.99
CA ARG A 86 -9.49 -5.71 10.67
C ARG A 86 -9.96 -4.61 9.72
N LEU A 87 -10.17 -3.41 10.26
CA LEU A 87 -10.45 -2.23 9.44
C LEU A 87 -9.32 -2.01 8.45
N ILE A 88 -9.66 -1.59 7.23
CA ILE A 88 -8.67 -1.38 6.19
C ILE A 88 -7.74 -0.23 6.59
N GLU A 89 -6.45 -0.50 6.61
CA GLU A 89 -5.38 0.44 6.90
C GLU A 89 -4.90 1.05 5.56
N PRO A 90 -5.20 2.33 5.27
CA PRO A 90 -4.88 2.96 3.99
C PRO A 90 -3.40 2.89 3.60
N GLU A 91 -2.51 2.83 4.59
CA GLU A 91 -1.07 2.75 4.45
C GLU A 91 -0.62 1.47 3.73
N LEU A 92 -1.38 0.37 3.86
CA LEU A 92 -1.08 -0.90 3.19
C LEU A 92 -1.48 -0.92 1.72
N PHE A 93 -2.29 0.03 1.28
CA PHE A 93 -2.84 0.11 -0.08
C PHE A 93 -2.33 1.33 -0.84
N HIS A 94 -1.15 1.88 -0.48
CA HIS A 94 -0.54 3.05 -1.12
C HIS A 94 -1.48 4.27 -1.17
N GLY A 95 -2.33 4.45 -0.16
CA GLY A 95 -3.34 5.51 -0.14
C GLY A 95 -4.49 5.31 -1.14
N SER A 96 -4.51 4.21 -1.89
CA SER A 96 -5.57 3.85 -2.85
C SER A 96 -6.89 3.52 -2.14
N TYR A 97 -6.81 3.06 -0.89
CA TYR A 97 -8.00 2.88 -0.07
C TYR A 97 -8.38 4.19 0.62
N SER A 98 -9.57 4.68 0.28
CA SER A 98 -10.17 5.83 0.91
C SER A 98 -11.66 5.60 1.06
N ASN A 99 -12.26 6.08 2.15
CA ASN A 99 -13.72 6.12 2.32
C ASN A 99 -14.43 6.96 1.22
N LYS A 100 -13.65 7.71 0.43
CA LYS A 100 -14.06 8.45 -0.75
C LYS A 100 -13.57 7.71 -2.00
N LYS A 101 -14.32 6.69 -2.44
CA LYS A 101 -14.00 5.95 -3.66
C LYS A 101 -14.39 6.79 -4.88
N VAL A 102 -13.39 7.26 -5.62
CA VAL A 102 -13.57 8.13 -6.80
C VAL A 102 -13.84 7.29 -8.04
N PHE A 103 -14.74 7.77 -8.89
CA PHE A 103 -15.00 7.24 -10.22
C PHE A 103 -15.41 8.35 -11.16
N ASN A 104 -15.15 8.17 -12.45
CA ASN A 104 -15.48 9.15 -13.47
C ASN A 104 -16.82 8.80 -14.10
N GLN A 105 -17.72 9.77 -14.19
CA GLN A 105 -18.91 9.68 -15.00
C GLN A 105 -18.67 10.38 -16.33
N GLU A 106 -18.93 9.67 -17.43
CA GLU A 106 -18.98 10.31 -18.75
C GLU A 106 -20.23 11.20 -18.83
N VAL A 107 -20.02 12.46 -19.21
CA VAL A 107 -21.06 13.48 -19.35
C VAL A 107 -20.86 14.19 -20.67
N GLU A 108 -21.93 14.29 -21.46
CA GLU A 108 -21.93 15.10 -22.68
C GLU A 108 -22.11 16.58 -22.34
N SER A 109 -21.22 17.44 -22.84
CA SER A 109 -21.31 18.87 -22.63
C SER A 109 -22.48 19.47 -23.41
N ILE A 110 -23.36 20.19 -22.72
CA ILE A 110 -24.53 20.84 -23.33
C ILE A 110 -24.23 22.22 -23.91
N HIS A 111 -23.02 22.74 -23.68
CA HIS A 111 -22.49 24.01 -24.18
C HIS A 111 -21.00 23.88 -24.53
N ASP A 112 -20.46 24.87 -25.23
CA ASP A 112 -19.02 24.95 -25.47
C ASP A 112 -18.29 25.30 -24.16
N LEU A 113 -17.17 24.63 -23.89
CA LEU A 113 -16.32 24.97 -22.75
C LEU A 113 -15.36 26.09 -23.10
N GLU A 114 -14.78 26.72 -22.07
CA GLU A 114 -13.71 27.69 -22.26
C GLU A 114 -12.46 27.02 -22.84
N PRO A 115 -11.69 27.74 -23.70
CA PRO A 115 -10.44 27.22 -24.20
C PRO A 115 -9.40 27.09 -23.10
N ILE A 116 -8.57 26.06 -23.21
CA ILE A 116 -7.39 25.88 -22.38
C ILE A 116 -6.14 25.98 -23.25
N GLU A 117 -5.09 26.55 -22.66
CA GLU A 117 -3.76 26.57 -23.27
C GLU A 117 -3.12 25.19 -23.13
N VAL A 118 -2.58 24.68 -24.24
CA VAL A 118 -1.96 23.36 -24.35
C VAL A 118 -0.74 23.45 -25.27
N THR A 119 0.05 22.38 -25.33
CA THR A 119 1.08 22.27 -26.36
C THR A 119 0.47 21.94 -27.73
N ALA A 120 1.21 22.20 -28.82
CA ALA A 120 0.78 21.86 -30.18
C ALA A 120 0.51 20.35 -30.36
N ASP A 121 1.32 19.51 -29.71
CA ASP A 121 1.20 18.05 -29.72
C ASP A 121 -0.09 17.60 -29.00
N GLU A 122 -0.37 18.14 -27.81
CA GLU A 122 -1.62 17.87 -27.09
C GLU A 122 -2.86 18.34 -27.84
N ALA A 123 -2.82 19.55 -28.43
CA ALA A 123 -3.91 20.06 -29.25
C ALA A 123 -4.26 19.07 -30.38
N SER A 124 -3.25 18.53 -31.06
CA SER A 124 -3.41 17.53 -32.12
C SER A 124 -4.05 16.24 -31.59
N LYS A 125 -3.63 15.76 -30.41
CA LYS A 125 -4.21 14.58 -29.75
C LYS A 125 -5.67 14.79 -29.37
N PHE A 126 -6.02 15.95 -28.81
CA PHE A 126 -7.40 16.28 -28.49
C PHE A 126 -8.27 16.42 -29.74
N LYS A 127 -7.74 17.00 -30.81
CA LYS A 127 -8.44 17.09 -32.10
C LYS A 127 -8.67 15.72 -32.73
N LEU A 128 -7.70 14.80 -32.61
CA LEU A 128 -7.84 13.42 -33.07
C LEU A 128 -8.97 12.69 -32.31
N GLN A 129 -9.05 12.86 -30.99
CA GLN A 129 -10.07 12.21 -30.16
C GLN A 129 -11.48 12.80 -30.33
N HIS A 130 -11.60 14.13 -30.37
CA HIS A 130 -12.91 14.82 -30.35
C HIS A 130 -13.40 15.29 -31.72
N GLY A 131 -12.55 15.30 -32.74
CA GLY A 131 -12.91 15.58 -34.13
C GLY A 131 -13.65 16.91 -34.30
N ASN A 132 -14.88 16.84 -34.81
CA ASN A 132 -15.72 18.03 -35.03
C ASN A 132 -16.27 18.63 -33.74
N LYS A 133 -16.17 17.93 -32.61
CA LYS A 133 -16.61 18.39 -31.28
C LYS A 133 -15.49 19.13 -30.53
N SER A 134 -14.40 19.49 -31.20
CA SER A 134 -13.37 20.37 -30.66
C SER A 134 -12.79 21.30 -31.72
N ASP A 135 -12.15 22.38 -31.28
CA ASP A 135 -11.35 23.29 -32.09
C ASP A 135 -9.96 23.45 -31.49
N ILE A 136 -8.98 23.69 -32.36
CA ILE A 136 -7.60 23.99 -31.98
C ILE A 136 -7.06 25.13 -32.84
N TRP A 137 -6.22 25.98 -32.28
CA TRP A 137 -5.58 27.09 -33.00
C TRP A 137 -4.30 27.55 -32.31
N ALA A 138 -3.42 28.22 -33.06
CA ALA A 138 -2.22 28.86 -32.53
C ALA A 138 -2.53 30.29 -32.07
N GLY A 139 -1.92 30.70 -30.95
CA GLY A 139 -1.89 32.08 -30.46
C GLY A 139 -0.69 32.86 -30.99
N GLU A 140 -0.64 34.15 -30.66
CA GLU A 140 0.37 35.09 -31.19
C GLU A 140 1.80 34.82 -30.68
N GLY A 141 1.95 34.13 -29.55
CA GLY A 141 3.23 33.85 -28.89
C GLY A 141 3.73 32.40 -29.00
N GLY A 142 3.26 31.62 -29.97
CA GLY A 142 3.59 30.18 -30.08
C GLY A 142 2.80 29.28 -29.13
N GLN A 143 1.84 29.86 -28.39
CA GLN A 143 0.85 29.14 -27.58
C GLN A 143 -0.11 28.38 -28.49
N TRP A 144 -0.66 27.27 -28.00
CA TRP A 144 -1.75 26.56 -28.67
C TRP A 144 -2.95 26.49 -27.74
N PHE A 145 -4.13 26.63 -28.32
CA PHE A 145 -5.38 26.56 -27.59
C PHE A 145 -6.21 25.38 -28.08
N PHE A 146 -6.87 24.74 -27.13
CA PHE A 146 -7.85 23.69 -27.37
C PHE A 146 -9.17 24.11 -26.75
N LYS A 147 -10.26 23.97 -27.51
CA LYS A 147 -11.62 24.23 -27.05
C LYS A 147 -12.51 23.02 -27.31
N LEU A 148 -13.18 22.56 -26.26
CA LEU A 148 -14.19 21.51 -26.35
C LEU A 148 -15.55 22.13 -26.69
N LYS A 149 -16.23 21.61 -27.70
CA LYS A 149 -17.55 22.12 -28.13
C LYS A 149 -18.70 21.32 -27.52
N LYS A 150 -19.90 21.91 -27.58
CA LYS A 150 -21.16 21.23 -27.28
C LYS A 150 -21.22 19.86 -27.97
N GLY A 151 -21.71 18.87 -27.25
CA GLY A 151 -21.81 17.48 -27.69
C GLY A 151 -20.54 16.65 -27.44
N ALA A 152 -19.42 17.25 -27.01
CA ALA A 152 -18.26 16.49 -26.60
C ALA A 152 -18.45 15.84 -25.22
N CYS A 153 -17.93 14.62 -25.05
CA CYS A 153 -17.94 13.92 -23.78
C CYS A 153 -16.74 14.31 -22.92
N VAL A 154 -16.99 14.54 -21.63
CA VAL A 154 -15.97 14.72 -20.59
C VAL A 154 -16.17 13.71 -19.48
N PHE A 155 -15.08 13.38 -18.77
CA PHE A 155 -15.12 12.55 -17.58
C PHE A 155 -15.14 13.44 -16.33
N VAL A 156 -16.26 13.42 -15.60
CA VAL A 156 -16.44 14.19 -14.36
C VAL A 156 -16.21 13.26 -13.16
N PRO A 157 -15.23 13.53 -12.28
CA PRO A 157 -15.01 12.76 -11.07
C PRO A 157 -16.16 12.93 -10.08
N LYS A 158 -16.65 11.81 -9.54
CA LYS A 158 -17.55 11.77 -8.37
C LYS A 158 -17.13 10.66 -7.43
N SER A 159 -17.67 10.65 -6.21
CA SER A 159 -17.29 9.67 -5.20
C SER A 159 -18.47 9.11 -4.44
N PHE A 160 -18.34 7.88 -3.96
CA PHE A 160 -19.29 7.28 -3.03
C PHE A 160 -18.58 6.72 -1.79
N SER A 161 -19.35 6.56 -0.71
CA SER A 161 -18.85 5.92 0.50
C SER A 161 -18.83 4.42 0.34
N PHE A 162 -17.66 3.81 0.48
CA PHE A 162 -17.51 2.37 0.35
C PHE A 162 -18.02 1.67 1.62
N SER A 163 -18.82 0.63 1.46
CA SER A 163 -19.44 -0.11 2.57
C SER A 163 -18.50 -1.15 3.19
N CYS A 164 -17.64 -1.78 2.39
CA CYS A 164 -16.68 -2.78 2.87
C CYS A 164 -15.46 -2.09 3.48
N LYS A 165 -15.49 -1.88 4.81
CA LYS A 165 -14.41 -1.24 5.58
C LYS A 165 -13.48 -2.21 6.29
N VAL A 166 -13.78 -3.50 6.22
CA VAL A 166 -13.07 -4.57 6.91
C VAL A 166 -12.54 -5.53 5.85
N ALA A 167 -11.28 -5.94 6.00
CA ALA A 167 -10.64 -6.93 5.15
C ALA A 167 -9.61 -7.74 5.92
N SER A 168 -9.35 -8.93 5.41
CA SER A 168 -8.16 -9.71 5.74
C SER A 168 -6.94 -9.04 5.13
N GLN A 169 -6.02 -8.57 5.96
CA GLN A 169 -4.82 -7.85 5.50
C GLN A 169 -3.58 -8.53 6.06
N ILE A 170 -2.52 -8.65 5.26
CA ILE A 170 -1.20 -9.07 5.73
C ILE A 170 -0.82 -8.23 6.96
N PRO A 171 -0.15 -8.80 7.99
CA PRO A 171 0.21 -8.08 9.20
C PRO A 171 0.92 -6.77 8.88
N THR A 172 0.47 -5.68 9.51
CA THR A 172 1.00 -4.35 9.25
C THR A 172 2.50 -4.31 9.54
N GLY A 173 3.25 -3.75 8.60
CA GLY A 173 4.69 -3.73 8.65
C GLY A 173 5.36 -4.94 8.01
N TRP A 174 4.66 -5.98 7.54
CA TRP A 174 5.29 -7.03 6.73
C TRP A 174 6.10 -6.42 5.57
N TYR A 175 7.28 -6.96 5.32
CA TYR A 175 8.22 -6.42 4.34
C TYR A 175 9.08 -7.53 3.74
N ALA A 176 9.00 -7.70 2.42
CA ALA A 176 9.69 -8.77 1.70
C ALA A 176 11.22 -8.70 1.88
N GLY A 177 11.79 -7.50 2.00
CA GLY A 177 13.23 -7.33 2.24
C GLY A 177 13.72 -7.93 3.57
N ARG A 178 12.85 -8.14 4.58
CA ARG A 178 13.23 -8.91 5.78
C ARG A 178 13.50 -10.39 5.48
N TYR A 179 12.90 -10.91 4.41
CA TYR A 179 13.13 -12.26 3.92
C TYR A 179 14.29 -12.33 2.92
N GLY A 180 15.00 -11.22 2.69
CA GLY A 180 16.19 -11.16 1.85
C GLY A 180 15.93 -10.83 0.39
N LEU A 181 14.71 -10.41 0.02
CA LEU A 181 14.44 -9.94 -1.33
C LEU A 181 15.20 -8.62 -1.58
N PRO A 182 15.93 -8.48 -2.71
CA PRO A 182 16.61 -7.25 -3.08
C PRO A 182 15.64 -6.07 -3.33
N GLU A 183 16.10 -4.86 -3.03
CA GLU A 183 15.30 -3.63 -3.18
C GLU A 183 14.88 -3.34 -4.63
N ASP A 184 15.71 -3.70 -5.60
CA ASP A 184 15.40 -3.57 -7.03
C ASP A 184 14.26 -4.50 -7.46
N ILE A 185 14.22 -5.73 -6.93
CA ILE A 185 13.12 -6.66 -7.17
C ILE A 185 11.83 -6.16 -6.51
N ILE A 186 11.92 -5.66 -5.27
CA ILE A 186 10.76 -5.09 -4.54
C ILE A 186 10.18 -3.88 -5.28
N ALA A 187 11.03 -3.03 -5.87
CA ALA A 187 10.58 -1.86 -6.62
C ALA A 187 9.98 -2.22 -8.00
N GLN A 188 10.40 -3.33 -8.60
CA GLN A 188 10.01 -3.72 -9.96
C GLN A 188 8.77 -4.62 -10.02
N THR A 189 8.58 -5.48 -9.01
CA THR A 189 7.55 -6.53 -9.03
C THR A 189 6.27 -6.10 -8.32
N ASP A 190 5.15 -6.71 -8.70
CA ASP A 190 3.88 -6.45 -8.03
C ASP A 190 3.83 -7.13 -6.65
N GLN A 191 2.98 -6.61 -5.75
CA GLN A 191 2.89 -7.08 -4.38
C GLN A 191 2.39 -8.53 -4.22
N VAL A 192 1.71 -9.11 -5.22
CA VAL A 192 1.26 -10.51 -5.15
C VAL A 192 2.41 -11.46 -5.47
N THR A 193 3.38 -11.00 -6.26
CA THR A 193 4.63 -11.74 -6.53
C THR A 193 5.57 -11.74 -5.32
N LEU A 194 5.57 -10.67 -4.51
CA LEU A 194 6.37 -10.53 -3.30
C LEU A 194 5.87 -11.40 -2.13
#